data_AF-A0A2A2HPU3-F1
#
_entry.id   AF-A0A2A2HPU3-F1
#
_cell.length_a   1.000
_cell.length_b   1.000
_cell.length_c   1.000
_cell.angle_alpha   90.00
_cell.angle_beta   90.00
_cell.angle_gamma   90.00
#
_symmetry.space_group_name_H-M   'P 1'
#
loop_
_entity.id
_entity.type
_entity.pdbx_description
1 polymer ?
#
loop_
_entity_poly.entity_id
_entity_poly.type
_entity_poly.pdbx_seq_one_letter_code
_entity_poly.pdbx_strand_id
1 'polypeptide(L)'
;MATVYKALTRPTLLCGVPIAPFIISVFCLIILGLIITKWMWLLILVLYFLMRNMTARDEHVFTLIWIGWKALGKKSKLISRHVATRFFGARAISHS
;
A
#
# COMPACT_ATOMS: atom_id res chain seq x y z
N MET A 1 -3.52 23.38 15.88
CA MET A 1 -2.95 22.22 16.61
C MET A 1 -3.36 20.87 15.97
N ALA A 2 -3.26 20.67 14.65
CA ALA A 2 -3.68 19.41 13.99
C ALA A 2 -2.62 18.79 13.04
N THR A 3 -1.55 19.52 12.73
CA THR A 3 -0.48 19.08 11.82
C THR A 3 0.38 17.96 12.40
N VAL A 4 0.62 17.96 13.71
CA VAL A 4 1.46 16.96 14.41
C VAL A 4 0.86 15.55 14.34
N TYR A 5 -0.46 15.42 14.48
CA TYR A 5 -1.15 14.12 14.43
C TYR A 5 -1.09 13.44 13.04
N LYS A 6 -1.01 14.22 11.95
CA LYS A 6 -1.00 13.68 10.59
C LYS A 6 0.33 12.97 10.24
N ALA A 7 1.43 13.43 10.84
CA ALA A 7 2.74 12.78 10.71
C ALA A 7 2.81 11.46 11.49
N LEU A 8 2.07 11.33 12.59
CA LEU A 8 2.01 10.12 13.43
C LEU A 8 1.16 9.00 12.81
N THR A 9 0.34 9.30 11.79
CA THR A 9 -0.46 8.29 11.06
C THR A 9 0.21 7.77 9.79
N ARG A 10 1.49 8.07 9.56
CA ARG A 10 2.23 7.49 8.44
C ARG A 10 2.28 5.96 8.60
N PRO A 11 1.99 5.19 7.55
CA PRO A 11 2.09 3.74 7.60
C PRO A 11 3.51 3.37 8.00
N THR A 12 3.65 2.34 8.82
CA THR A 12 4.96 1.90 9.31
C THR A 12 5.79 1.34 8.15
N LEU A 13 6.84 2.08 7.80
CA LEU A 13 7.83 1.73 6.78
C LEU A 13 9.12 1.26 7.48
N LEU A 14 9.62 0.07 7.11
CA LEU A 14 10.95 -0.40 7.51
C LEU A 14 11.86 -0.28 6.29
N CYS A 15 12.93 0.51 6.38
CA CYS A 15 13.87 0.74 5.28
C CYS A 15 13.20 1.10 3.94
N GLY A 16 12.12 1.88 3.99
CA GLY A 16 11.37 2.30 2.80
C GLY A 16 10.46 1.22 2.20
N VAL A 17 10.23 0.11 2.92
CA VAL A 17 9.28 -0.94 2.53
C VAL A 17 8.15 -1.01 3.56
N PRO A 18 6.89 -1.10 3.15
CA PRO A 18 5.78 -1.16 4.08
C PRO A 18 5.72 -2.56 4.72
N ILE A 19 5.79 -2.60 6.05
CA ILE A 19 5.99 -3.84 6.81
C ILE A 19 4.83 -4.81 6.64
N ALA A 20 3.60 -4.31 6.78
CA ALA A 20 2.40 -5.12 6.70
C ALA A 20 2.26 -5.88 5.35
N PRO A 21 2.30 -5.21 4.17
CA PRO A 21 2.22 -5.93 2.90
C PRO A 21 3.45 -6.81 2.63
N PHE A 22 4.64 -6.41 3.09
CA PHE A 22 5.84 -7.23 2.93
C PHE A 22 5.72 -8.57 3.66
N ILE A 23 5.35 -8.56 4.95
CA ILE A 23 5.17 -9.80 5.74
C ILE A 23 4.12 -10.71 5.09
N ILE A 24 2.98 -10.16 4.67
CA ILE A 24 1.91 -10.94 4.02
C ILE A 24 2.43 -11.60 2.74
N SER A 25 3.16 -10.86 1.90
CA SER A 25 3.71 -11.38 0.65
C SER A 25 4.77 -12.45 0.85
N VAL A 26 5.67 -12.27 1.83
CA VAL A 26 6.71 -13.25 2.19
C VAL A 26 6.07 -14.53 2.72
N PHE A 27 5.07 -14.41 3.61
CA PHE A 27 4.38 -15.57 4.16
C PHE A 27 3.67 -16.38 3.05
N CYS A 28 3.02 -15.69 2.11
CA CYS A 28 2.39 -16.32 0.95
C CYS A 28 3.41 -17.05 0.06
N LEU A 29 4.56 -16.42 -0.23
CA LEU A 29 5.65 -17.03 -1.01
C LEU A 29 6.30 -18.23 -0.32
N ILE A 30 6.42 -18.19 1.01
CA ILE A 30 6.95 -19.32 1.79
C ILE A 30 6.02 -20.53 1.63
N ILE A 31 4.72 -20.34 1.89
CA ILE A 31 3.72 -21.42 1.74
C ILE A 31 3.71 -21.95 0.30
N LEU A 32 3.71 -21.05 -0.68
CA LEU A 32 3.70 -21.44 -2.10
C LEU A 32 4.97 -22.20 -2.50
N GLY A 33 6.13 -21.82 -1.95
CA GLY A 33 7.40 -22.50 -2.16
C GLY A 33 7.46 -23.89 -1.52
N LEU A 34 6.72 -24.13 -0.43
CA LEU A 34 6.56 -25.46 0.15
C LEU A 34 5.69 -26.37 -0.72
N ILE A 35 4.68 -25.80 -1.40
CA ILE A 35 3.74 -26.56 -2.24
C ILE A 35 4.35 -26.88 -3.63
N ILE A 36 4.99 -25.90 -4.26
CA ILE A 36 5.43 -25.99 -5.66
C ILE A 36 6.93 -26.29 -5.72
N THR A 37 7.77 -25.32 -5.34
CA THR A 37 9.23 -25.48 -5.38
C THR A 37 9.95 -24.41 -4.57
N LYS A 38 11.03 -24.80 -3.86
CA LYS A 38 11.85 -23.92 -3.00
C LYS A 38 12.52 -22.76 -3.77
N TRP A 39 12.70 -22.89 -5.09
CA TRP A 39 13.25 -21.83 -5.94
C TRP A 39 12.43 -20.53 -5.91
N MET A 40 11.15 -20.61 -5.55
CA MET A 40 10.27 -19.45 -5.42
C MET A 40 10.73 -18.45 -4.36
N TRP A 41 11.56 -18.86 -3.40
CA TRP A 41 12.09 -17.97 -2.37
C TRP A 41 13.09 -16.94 -2.93
N LEU A 42 13.71 -17.20 -4.08
CA LEU A 42 14.54 -16.20 -4.77
C LEU A 42 13.71 -14.97 -5.21
N LEU A 43 12.41 -15.16 -5.44
CA LEU A 43 11.51 -14.09 -5.83
C LEU A 43 11.29 -13.05 -4.71
N ILE A 44 11.59 -13.39 -3.46
CA ILE A 44 11.48 -12.47 -2.32
C ILE A 44 12.36 -11.23 -2.51
N LEU A 45 13.57 -11.40 -3.07
CA LEU A 45 14.47 -10.28 -3.35
C LEU A 45 13.87 -9.34 -4.41
N VAL A 46 13.32 -9.91 -5.48
CA VAL A 46 12.65 -9.14 -6.54
C VAL A 46 11.47 -8.36 -5.95
N LEU A 47 10.69 -9.00 -5.08
CA LEU A 47 9.52 -8.42 -4.45
C LEU A 47 9.89 -7.26 -3.50
N TYR A 48 11.00 -7.39 -2.77
CA TYR A 48 11.56 -6.31 -1.95
C TYR A 48 11.92 -5.08 -2.78
N PHE A 49 12.63 -5.25 -3.91
CA PHE A 49 12.98 -4.14 -4.81
C PHE A 49 11.74 -3.48 -5.42
N LEU A 50 10.75 -4.28 -5.82
CA LEU A 50 9.51 -3.76 -6.38
C LEU A 50 8.75 -2.90 -5.36
N MET A 51 8.58 -3.41 -4.13
CA MET A 51 7.93 -2.65 -3.05
C MET A 51 8.71 -1.40 -2.68
N ARG A 52 10.05 -1.48 -2.60
CA ARG A 52 10.91 -0.31 -2.34
C ARG A 52 10.74 0.77 -3.40
N ASN A 53 10.68 0.38 -4.68
CA ASN A 53 10.45 1.32 -5.78
C ASN A 53 9.06 1.95 -5.74
N MET A 54 8.02 1.19 -5.40
CA MET A 54 6.66 1.72 -5.24
C MET A 54 6.58 2.72 -4.08
N THR A 55 7.16 2.38 -2.93
CA THR A 55 7.12 3.24 -1.74
C THR A 55 8.02 4.46 -1.84
N ALA A 56 9.10 4.39 -2.65
CA ALA A 56 9.91 5.56 -2.98
C ALA A 56 9.14 6.61 -3.80
N ARG A 57 8.08 6.21 -4.51
CA ARG A 57 7.19 7.14 -5.23
C ARG A 57 6.11 7.69 -4.32
N ASP A 58 5.45 6.82 -3.54
CA ASP A 58 4.35 7.20 -2.65
C ASP A 58 4.34 6.36 -1.36
N GLU A 59 4.47 7.02 -0.21
CA GLU A 59 4.46 6.36 1.11
C GLU A 59 3.10 5.72 1.47
N HIS A 60 2.01 6.22 0.87
CA HIS A 60 0.64 5.82 1.17
C HIS A 60 -0.03 4.96 0.09
N VAL A 61 0.71 4.52 -0.93
CA VAL A 61 0.15 3.75 -2.07
C VAL A 61 -0.61 2.51 -1.61
N PHE A 62 -0.08 1.79 -0.61
CA PHE A 62 -0.71 0.56 -0.09
C PHE A 62 -1.98 0.84 0.70
N THR A 63 -2.04 1.97 1.42
CA THR A 63 -3.25 2.41 2.13
C THR A 63 -4.36 2.76 1.14
N LEU A 64 -4.02 3.44 0.04
CA LEU A 64 -4.96 3.76 -1.04
C LEU A 64 -5.48 2.51 -1.74
N ILE A 65 -4.60 1.56 -2.06
CA ILE A 65 -4.99 0.26 -2.64
C ILE A 65 -5.95 -0.49 -1.71
N TRP A 66 -5.65 -0.52 -0.41
CA TRP A 66 -6.49 -1.16 0.59
C TRP A 66 -7.88 -0.53 0.71
N ILE A 67 -7.95 0.80 0.74
CA ILE A 67 -9.22 1.55 0.74
C ILE A 67 -10.00 1.29 -0.56
N GLY A 68 -9.32 1.21 -1.70
CA GLY A 68 -9.91 0.82 -2.97
C GLY A 68 -10.48 -0.60 -2.95
N TRP A 69 -9.75 -1.55 -2.35
CA TRP A 69 -10.19 -2.94 -2.24
C TRP A 69 -11.41 -3.09 -1.32
N LYS A 70 -11.38 -2.48 -0.13
CA LYS A 70 -12.55 -2.42 0.77
C LYS A 70 -13.75 -1.72 0.16
N ALA A 71 -13.48 -0.76 -0.71
CA ALA A 71 -14.54 -0.03 -1.36
C ALA A 71 -15.33 -0.91 -2.34
N LEU A 72 -14.71 -1.77 -3.18
CA LEU A 72 -15.26 -2.46 -4.39
C LEU A 72 -16.75 -2.88 -4.51
N GLY A 73 -17.61 -2.84 -3.49
CA GLY A 73 -19.06 -2.86 -3.64
C GLY A 73 -19.58 -1.70 -4.51
N LYS A 74 -20.18 -2.04 -5.67
CA LYS A 74 -20.71 -1.24 -6.82
C LYS A 74 -21.05 0.27 -6.68
N LYS A 75 -21.24 0.84 -5.49
CA LYS A 75 -21.47 2.30 -5.24
C LYS A 75 -20.23 3.07 -4.79
N SER A 76 -19.11 2.38 -4.60
CA SER A 76 -18.02 2.84 -3.76
C SER A 76 -16.86 3.52 -4.48
N LYS A 77 -16.73 3.42 -5.81
CA LYS A 77 -15.60 4.05 -6.52
C LYS A 77 -15.63 5.58 -6.35
N LEU A 78 -16.84 6.16 -6.28
CA LEU A 78 -17.06 7.57 -5.95
C LEU A 78 -16.73 7.90 -4.49
N ILE A 79 -17.14 7.05 -3.54
CA ILE A 79 -16.88 7.23 -2.11
C ILE A 79 -15.39 7.07 -1.79
N SER A 80 -14.76 6.04 -2.36
CA SER A 80 -13.32 5.75 -2.23
C SER A 80 -12.49 6.90 -2.81
N ARG A 81 -12.92 7.48 -3.95
CA ARG A 81 -12.34 8.73 -4.46
C ARG A 81 -12.51 9.86 -3.45
N HIS A 82 -13.74 10.17 -3.02
CA HIS A 82 -14.02 11.27 -2.07
C HIS A 82 -13.26 11.14 -0.73
N VAL A 83 -13.16 9.91 -0.22
CA VAL A 83 -12.47 9.55 1.01
C VAL A 83 -10.95 9.67 0.84
N ALA A 84 -10.40 9.18 -0.26
CA ALA A 84 -8.99 9.40 -0.60
C ALA A 84 -8.67 10.90 -0.73
N THR A 85 -9.55 11.68 -1.38
CA THR A 85 -9.43 13.14 -1.47
C THR A 85 -9.43 13.80 -0.09
N ARG A 86 -10.27 13.33 0.84
CA ARG A 86 -10.42 13.89 2.20
C ARG A 86 -9.25 13.55 3.12
N PHE A 87 -8.75 12.31 3.08
CA PHE A 87 -7.64 11.87 3.93
C PHE A 87 -6.28 12.36 3.40
N PHE A 88 -6.06 12.28 2.08
CA PHE A 88 -4.79 12.64 1.44
C PHE A 88 -4.74 14.08 0.95
N GLY A 89 -5.83 14.85 1.02
CA GLY A 89 -5.84 16.27 0.68
C GLY A 89 -5.55 16.54 -0.80
N ALA A 90 -5.79 15.58 -1.69
CA ALA A 90 -5.66 15.76 -3.13
C ALA A 90 -6.78 16.68 -3.63
N ARG A 91 -6.69 17.99 -3.39
CA ARG A 91 -7.49 18.99 -4.10
C ARG A 91 -7.19 18.80 -5.58
N ALA A 92 -8.07 18.11 -6.30
CA ALA A 92 -8.19 18.32 -7.73
C ALA A 92 -8.53 19.80 -7.89
N ILE A 93 -7.54 20.57 -8.36
CA ILE A 93 -7.74 21.92 -8.88
C ILE A 93 -8.65 21.72 -10.09
N SER A 94 -9.95 21.78 -9.84
CA SER A 94 -10.93 21.99 -10.89
C SER A 94 -10.73 23.44 -11.32
N HIS A 95 -9.95 23.63 -12.38
CA HIS A 95 -9.98 24.86 -13.13
C HIS A 95 -11.40 25.05 -13.66
N SER A 96 -12.09 26.03 -13.08
CA SER A 96 -13.24 26.73 -13.63
C SER A 96 -13.10 28.18 -13.21
#